data_AF-A0A7J7KS63-F1
#
_entry.id   AF-A0A7J7KS63-F1
#
_cell.length_a   1.000
_cell.length_b   1.000
_cell.length_c   1.000
_cell.angle_alpha   90.00
_cell.angle_beta   90.00
_cell.angle_gamma   90.00
#
_symmetry.space_group_name_H-M   'P 1'
#
loop_
_entity.id
_entity.type
_entity.pdbx_description
1 polymer ?
#
loop_
_entity_poly.entity_id
_entity_poly.type
_entity_poly.pdbx_seq_one_letter_code
_entity_poly.pdbx_strand_id
1 'polypeptide(L)'
;MKLLKHFYLVFIIFFLLQHAAASNIGGTRQDILQNQYGGYEDLLIAISRAVPEDLSLVDKLQDYFNRASEVLLTATDNQVYFSSITILIPNTWKLNSSWEMATKETFSRARVLIGPANRAWGDVPYTLQPGLCGVEGDYIHFTPDYITNTTAQGNSVPEKLIVKEFAHLKWGLFDEGVSVTDVKTPVLYLVDGSYKPTRNTDPEIPCSEAPIKTSKYCHFLPMCTLSTASLLYASHLSMITKFCSEENHNRDAPNRQNQLCKGQSAWEVMASLPDFATDYYTARSRAEISTSSSPTFRVMQEPGAYEDDTLETNLGDVEEETPNSIVCPQDVVCIALDVSGSMRTQSRVTKISEAVSTYVHEYLRNGTAAGVVTFNHVATTLAGMRVITNEQMIQLYSGSSISKKRILLLSDGQDASAKNILPVLPNLNITIDAILYG
;
A
#
# COMPACT_ATOMS: atom_id res chain seq x y z
N MET A 1 -42.84 -2.96 -30.69
CA MET A 1 -41.82 -3.72 -29.93
C MET A 1 -40.37 -3.50 -30.36
N LYS A 2 -40.04 -3.15 -31.62
CA LYS A 2 -38.65 -2.84 -32.03
C LYS A 2 -38.14 -1.43 -31.66
N LEU A 3 -39.02 -0.42 -31.62
CA LEU A 3 -38.65 0.96 -31.21
C LEU A 3 -38.34 1.10 -29.72
N LEU A 4 -39.01 0.33 -28.85
CA LEU A 4 -38.80 0.39 -27.39
C LEU A 4 -37.42 -0.15 -26.99
N LYS A 5 -36.87 -1.10 -27.76
CA LYS A 5 -35.51 -1.63 -27.54
C LYS A 5 -34.40 -0.67 -27.95
N HIS A 6 -34.64 0.19 -28.95
CA HIS A 6 -33.67 1.22 -29.35
C HIS A 6 -33.59 2.36 -28.33
N PHE A 7 -34.72 2.78 -27.77
CA PHE A 7 -34.73 3.78 -26.68
C PHE A 7 -34.02 3.26 -25.43
N TYR A 8 -34.21 1.99 -25.07
CA TYR A 8 -33.53 1.38 -23.92
C TYR A 8 -32.01 1.30 -24.12
N LEU A 9 -31.55 0.95 -25.32
CA LEU A 9 -30.12 0.85 -25.64
C LEU A 9 -29.43 2.23 -25.64
N VAL A 10 -30.09 3.25 -26.22
CA VAL A 10 -29.59 4.63 -26.21
C VAL A 10 -29.57 5.20 -24.80
N PHE A 11 -30.59 4.90 -23.98
CA PHE A 11 -30.62 5.33 -22.58
C PHE A 11 -29.52 4.67 -21.75
N ILE A 12 -29.23 3.37 -21.97
CA ILE A 12 -28.11 2.68 -21.30
C ILE A 12 -26.76 3.27 -21.74
N ILE A 13 -26.56 3.54 -23.03
CA ILE A 13 -25.32 4.17 -23.53
C ILE A 13 -25.15 5.58 -22.96
N PHE A 14 -26.23 6.36 -22.89
CA PHE A 14 -26.21 7.71 -22.30
C PHE A 14 -25.98 7.68 -20.78
N PHE A 15 -26.55 6.69 -20.08
CA PHE A 15 -26.34 6.48 -18.65
C PHE A 15 -24.90 6.01 -18.34
N LEU A 16 -24.31 5.17 -19.19
CA LEU A 16 -22.90 4.76 -19.12
C LEU A 16 -21.95 5.91 -19.42
N LEU A 17 -22.27 6.76 -20.41
CA LEU A 17 -21.49 7.96 -20.73
C LEU A 17 -21.58 9.05 -19.63
N GLN A 18 -22.70 9.16 -18.93
CA GLN A 18 -22.84 10.07 -17.78
C GLN A 18 -22.12 9.56 -16.52
N HIS A 19 -21.98 8.24 -16.34
CA HIS A 19 -21.16 7.67 -15.26
C HIS A 19 -19.65 7.70 -15.55
N ALA A 20 -19.24 7.84 -16.82
CA ALA A 20 -17.85 8.09 -17.17
C ALA A 20 -17.37 9.52 -16.83
N ALA A 21 -18.30 10.46 -16.57
CA ALA A 21 -18.00 11.88 -16.38
C ALA A 21 -18.23 12.42 -14.95
N ALA A 22 -18.53 11.56 -13.97
CA ALA A 22 -18.79 12.01 -12.60
C ALA A 22 -18.23 11.06 -11.53
N SER A 23 -16.89 11.09 -11.34
CA SER A 23 -16.21 11.16 -10.03
C SER A 23 -14.74 10.76 -10.16
N ASN A 24 -13.87 11.68 -10.53
CA ASN A 24 -12.43 11.59 -10.25
C ASN A 24 -12.01 12.90 -9.56
N ILE A 25 -12.46 13.08 -8.31
CA ILE A 25 -11.89 14.06 -7.37
C ILE A 25 -11.02 13.28 -6.38
N GLY A 26 -10.07 12.56 -6.96
CA GLY A 26 -9.02 11.76 -6.36
C GLY A 26 -8.20 11.32 -7.57
N GLY A 27 -7.07 12.00 -7.83
CA GLY A 27 -6.29 11.75 -9.04
C GLY A 27 -5.90 10.27 -9.10
N THR A 28 -6.12 9.61 -10.25
CA THR A 28 -5.55 8.28 -10.48
C THR A 28 -4.04 8.36 -10.26
N ARG A 29 -3.47 7.34 -9.63
CA ARG A 29 -2.02 7.28 -9.42
C ARG A 29 -1.27 7.37 -10.76
N GLN A 30 -0.05 7.86 -10.70
CA GLN A 30 0.79 8.09 -11.88
C GLN A 30 1.31 6.79 -12.44
N ASP A 31 1.02 6.49 -13.71
CA ASP A 31 1.55 5.29 -14.35
C ASP A 31 3.07 5.37 -14.49
N ILE A 32 3.74 4.26 -14.20
CA ILE A 32 5.18 4.10 -14.38
C ILE A 32 5.37 3.47 -15.75
N LEU A 33 5.80 4.27 -16.72
CA LEU A 33 5.98 3.84 -18.10
C LEU A 33 7.40 3.32 -18.32
N GLN A 34 7.55 2.39 -19.24
CA GLN A 34 8.86 1.86 -19.65
C GLN A 34 9.22 2.40 -21.03
N ASN A 35 10.42 2.95 -21.17
CA ASN A 35 10.93 3.40 -22.47
C ASN A 35 11.51 2.24 -23.29
N GLN A 36 11.93 2.54 -24.53
CA GLN A 36 12.46 1.53 -25.45
C GLN A 36 13.79 0.89 -25.06
N TYR A 37 14.43 1.38 -24.00
CA TYR A 37 15.67 0.87 -23.46
C TYR A 37 15.44 0.11 -22.14
N GLY A 38 14.19 -0.09 -21.72
CA GLY A 38 13.83 -0.75 -20.47
C GLY A 38 13.86 0.16 -19.25
N GLY A 39 14.11 1.46 -19.44
CA GLY A 39 14.13 2.44 -18.36
C GLY A 39 12.72 2.86 -17.95
N TYR A 40 12.41 2.72 -16.66
CA TYR A 40 11.17 3.24 -16.09
C TYR A 40 11.24 4.75 -15.93
N GLU A 41 10.27 5.46 -16.49
CA GLU A 41 10.19 6.91 -16.53
C GLU A 41 9.06 7.41 -15.63
N ASP A 42 9.24 8.65 -15.16
CA ASP A 42 8.27 9.43 -14.41
C ASP A 42 7.85 8.77 -13.09
N LEU A 43 8.79 8.11 -12.39
CA LEU A 43 8.54 7.62 -11.04
C LEU A 43 8.41 8.81 -10.08
N LEU A 44 7.20 9.01 -9.55
CA LEU A 44 6.91 10.10 -8.61
C LEU A 44 7.04 9.62 -7.15
N ILE A 45 8.00 10.20 -6.45
CA ILE A 45 8.19 10.11 -5.00
C ILE A 45 7.60 11.37 -4.36
N ALA A 46 6.71 11.25 -3.39
CA ALA A 46 6.16 12.42 -2.70
C ALA A 46 6.36 12.37 -1.19
N ILE A 47 6.82 13.47 -0.63
CA ILE A 47 7.00 13.67 0.81
C ILE A 47 5.72 14.26 1.39
N SER A 48 5.20 13.63 2.46
CA SER A 48 3.99 14.07 3.12
C SER A 48 4.21 15.41 3.82
N ARG A 49 3.17 16.26 3.85
CA ARG A 49 3.18 17.54 4.57
C ARG A 49 3.46 17.40 6.07
N ALA A 50 3.19 16.23 6.65
CA ALA A 50 3.46 15.91 8.05
C ALA A 50 4.95 15.59 8.33
N VAL A 51 5.79 15.47 7.31
CA VAL A 51 7.23 15.22 7.46
C VAL A 51 7.94 16.57 7.67
N PRO A 52 8.67 16.76 8.80
CA PRO A 52 9.46 17.95 9.03
C PRO A 52 10.54 18.17 7.96
N GLU A 53 10.93 19.42 7.75
CA GLU A 53 11.98 19.78 6.80
C GLU A 53 13.32 19.14 7.16
N ASP A 54 13.85 18.32 6.26
CA ASP A 54 15.18 17.71 6.33
C ASP A 54 15.76 17.57 4.92
N LEU A 55 16.68 18.45 4.55
CA LEU A 55 17.29 18.42 3.22
C LEU A 55 18.10 17.15 2.98
N SER A 56 18.62 16.51 4.05
CA SER A 56 19.38 15.26 3.92
C SER A 56 18.50 14.08 3.50
N LEU A 57 17.18 14.17 3.73
CA LEU A 57 16.20 13.20 3.21
C LEU A 57 16.21 13.20 1.68
N VAL A 58 16.23 14.37 1.05
CA VAL A 58 16.23 14.50 -0.42
C VAL A 58 17.51 13.91 -1.01
N ASP A 59 18.67 14.28 -0.45
CA ASP A 59 19.98 13.77 -0.90
C ASP A 59 20.06 12.24 -0.78
N LYS A 60 19.57 11.66 0.32
CA LYS A 60 19.56 10.21 0.54
C LYS A 60 18.57 9.48 -0.37
N LEU A 61 17.41 10.07 -0.66
CA LEU A 61 16.49 9.51 -1.65
C LEU A 61 17.16 9.42 -3.02
N GLN A 62 17.88 10.48 -3.44
CA GLN A 62 18.61 10.46 -4.70
C GLN A 62 19.71 9.39 -4.72
N ASP A 63 20.54 9.30 -3.66
CA ASP A 63 21.57 8.27 -3.54
C ASP A 63 20.99 6.85 -3.58
N TYR A 64 19.96 6.59 -2.76
CA TYR A 64 19.38 5.25 -2.63
C TYR A 64 18.69 4.80 -3.90
N PHE A 65 17.96 5.68 -4.58
CA PHE A 65 17.32 5.34 -5.86
C PHE A 65 18.33 5.23 -7.01
N ASN A 66 19.43 5.99 -6.98
CA ASN A 66 20.52 5.81 -7.93
C ASN A 66 21.15 4.41 -7.80
N ARG A 67 21.53 4.02 -6.58
CA ARG A 67 22.06 2.67 -6.30
C ARG A 67 21.02 1.57 -6.54
N ALA A 68 19.75 1.82 -6.24
CA ALA A 68 18.66 0.88 -6.51
C ALA A 68 18.49 0.64 -8.01
N SER A 69 18.73 1.64 -8.86
CA SER A 69 18.69 1.47 -10.32
C SER A 69 19.76 0.50 -10.82
N GLU A 70 20.98 0.57 -10.27
CA GLU A 70 22.05 -0.40 -10.58
C GLU A 70 21.70 -1.81 -10.10
N VAL A 71 21.11 -1.93 -8.91
CA VAL A 71 20.63 -3.21 -8.38
C VAL A 71 19.50 -3.76 -9.25
N LEU A 72 18.55 -2.93 -9.69
CA LEU A 72 17.42 -3.34 -10.52
C LEU A 72 17.90 -3.88 -11.87
N LEU A 73 18.84 -3.16 -12.50
CA LEU A 73 19.45 -3.58 -13.75
C LEU A 73 20.18 -4.91 -13.59
N THR A 74 20.98 -5.04 -12.53
CA THR A 74 21.68 -6.29 -12.22
C THR A 74 20.68 -7.41 -11.95
N ALA A 75 19.65 -7.18 -11.14
CA ALA A 75 18.67 -8.18 -10.72
C ALA A 75 17.84 -8.73 -11.87
N THR A 76 17.72 -7.97 -12.96
CA THR A 76 16.88 -8.26 -14.13
C THR A 76 17.66 -8.63 -15.39
N ASP A 77 18.90 -9.09 -15.24
CA ASP A 77 19.80 -9.46 -16.36
C ASP A 77 19.98 -8.33 -17.39
N ASN A 78 20.11 -7.10 -16.88
CA ASN A 78 20.27 -5.87 -17.64
C ASN A 78 19.08 -5.52 -18.55
N GLN A 79 17.85 -5.85 -18.11
CA GLN A 79 16.65 -5.54 -18.88
C GLN A 79 16.03 -4.21 -18.48
N VAL A 80 15.93 -3.90 -17.17
CA VAL A 80 15.18 -2.73 -16.71
C VAL A 80 15.89 -1.96 -15.61
N TYR A 81 15.66 -0.65 -15.55
CA TYR A 81 16.31 0.26 -14.60
C TYR A 81 15.43 1.50 -14.35
N PHE A 82 15.80 2.39 -13.43
CA PHE A 82 15.12 3.69 -13.26
C PHE A 82 15.76 4.74 -14.17
N SER A 83 14.95 5.33 -15.05
CA SER A 83 15.39 6.34 -16.03
C SER A 83 15.16 7.78 -15.55
N SER A 84 13.96 8.09 -15.04
CA SER A 84 13.63 9.40 -14.51
C SER A 84 12.79 9.32 -13.24
N ILE A 85 13.15 10.14 -12.25
CA ILE A 85 12.51 10.19 -10.94
C ILE A 85 12.22 11.65 -10.59
N THR A 86 10.99 11.91 -10.13
CA THR A 86 10.60 13.21 -9.60
C THR A 86 10.34 13.10 -8.11
N ILE A 87 10.96 13.98 -7.32
CA ILE A 87 10.74 14.10 -5.87
C ILE A 87 9.88 15.34 -5.63
N LEU A 88 8.68 15.13 -5.11
CA LEU A 88 7.74 16.18 -4.73
C LEU A 88 7.91 16.53 -3.24
N ILE A 89 8.33 17.76 -3.00
CA ILE A 89 8.51 18.39 -1.70
C ILE A 89 7.20 19.09 -1.30
N PRO A 90 6.71 18.89 -0.06
CA PRO A 90 5.49 19.54 0.40
C PRO A 90 5.67 21.06 0.54
N ASN A 91 4.56 21.77 0.43
CA ASN A 91 4.52 23.22 0.63
C ASN A 91 4.66 23.66 2.10
N THR A 92 4.75 22.71 3.04
CA THR A 92 5.07 22.97 4.45
C THR A 92 6.57 23.19 4.68
N TRP A 93 7.42 22.79 3.73
CA TRP A 93 8.84 23.11 3.75
C TRP A 93 9.05 24.52 3.19
N LYS A 94 10.14 25.18 3.60
CA LYS A 94 10.52 26.50 3.11
C LYS A 94 10.68 26.48 1.60
N LEU A 95 10.21 27.55 0.95
CA LEU A 95 10.36 27.71 -0.49
C LEU A 95 11.84 27.73 -0.87
N ASN A 96 12.23 26.86 -1.79
CA ASN A 96 13.60 26.79 -2.29
C ASN A 96 13.63 27.18 -3.78
N SER A 97 14.31 28.29 -4.09
CA SER A 97 14.42 28.79 -5.46
C SER A 97 15.22 27.88 -6.40
N SER A 98 15.93 26.89 -5.88
CA SER A 98 16.65 25.89 -6.68
C SER A 98 15.74 24.77 -7.17
N TRP A 99 14.52 24.63 -6.63
CA TRP A 99 13.57 23.59 -7.01
C TRP A 99 12.52 24.12 -8.00
N GLU A 100 12.02 23.22 -8.83
CA GLU A 100 10.94 23.54 -9.77
C GLU A 100 9.61 23.62 -9.02
N MET A 101 8.64 24.37 -9.54
CA MET A 101 7.28 24.37 -8.98
C MET A 101 6.47 23.22 -9.58
N ALA A 102 5.83 22.44 -8.71
CA ALA A 102 4.94 21.36 -9.13
C ALA A 102 3.73 21.93 -9.87
N THR A 103 3.32 21.25 -10.95
CA THR A 103 2.17 21.68 -11.76
C THR A 103 1.07 20.62 -11.78
N LYS A 104 1.45 19.34 -11.89
CA LYS A 104 0.52 18.20 -12.00
C LYS A 104 0.84 17.11 -10.96
N GLU A 105 2.02 17.18 -10.38
CA GLU A 105 2.55 16.29 -9.37
C GLU A 105 1.80 16.53 -8.06
N THR A 106 1.25 15.47 -7.47
CA THR A 106 0.55 15.55 -6.17
C THR A 106 0.87 14.33 -5.34
N PHE A 107 0.81 14.47 -4.02
CA PHE A 107 1.01 13.36 -3.10
C PHE A 107 0.09 12.16 -3.39
N SER A 108 -1.19 12.41 -3.72
CA SER A 108 -2.17 11.37 -4.05
C SER A 108 -1.87 10.58 -5.33
N ARG A 109 -1.04 11.14 -6.22
CA ARG A 109 -0.67 10.49 -7.48
C ARG A 109 0.65 9.71 -7.39
N ALA A 110 1.46 10.00 -6.38
CA ALA A 110 2.77 9.39 -6.22
C ALA A 110 2.69 7.88 -5.99
N ARG A 111 3.71 7.18 -6.48
CA ARG A 111 3.88 5.73 -6.35
C ARG A 111 4.80 5.34 -5.21
N VAL A 112 5.61 6.30 -4.73
CA VAL A 112 6.41 6.16 -3.53
C VAL A 112 6.06 7.30 -2.59
N LEU A 113 5.64 6.97 -1.37
CA LEU A 113 5.22 7.93 -0.36
C LEU A 113 6.24 7.94 0.77
N ILE A 114 6.69 9.13 1.15
CA ILE A 114 7.47 9.33 2.37
C ILE A 114 6.55 9.94 3.42
N GLY A 115 6.25 9.17 4.46
CA GLY A 115 5.24 9.55 5.44
C GLY A 115 5.56 9.08 6.87
N PRO A 116 4.75 9.50 7.85
CA PRO A 116 4.93 9.08 9.24
C PRO A 116 4.95 7.57 9.41
N ALA A 117 5.65 7.11 10.45
CA ALA A 117 5.75 5.70 10.78
C ALA A 117 4.39 5.03 10.99
N ASN A 118 4.29 3.77 10.54
CA ASN A 118 3.08 2.99 10.74
C ASN A 118 2.92 2.64 12.22
N ARG A 119 1.73 2.80 12.80
CA ARG A 119 1.50 2.51 14.22
C ARG A 119 1.79 1.06 14.62
N ALA A 120 1.54 0.10 13.73
CA ALA A 120 1.72 -1.32 14.01
C ALA A 120 3.14 -1.81 13.70
N TRP A 121 3.77 -1.23 12.67
CA TRP A 121 5.03 -1.75 12.10
C TRP A 121 6.20 -0.76 12.14
N GLY A 122 6.00 0.43 12.73
CA GLY A 122 7.02 1.46 12.88
C GLY A 122 7.58 1.93 11.54
N ASP A 123 8.91 1.94 11.44
CA ASP A 123 9.68 2.39 10.28
C ASP A 123 9.87 1.32 9.20
N VAL A 124 9.25 0.15 9.34
CA VAL A 124 9.35 -0.92 8.34
C VAL A 124 8.67 -0.48 7.03
N PRO A 125 9.40 -0.37 5.91
CA PRO A 125 8.81 -0.03 4.63
C PRO A 125 7.88 -1.13 4.12
N TYR A 126 6.88 -0.76 3.33
CA TYR A 126 5.93 -1.70 2.77
C TYR A 126 5.35 -1.22 1.44
N THR A 127 4.85 -2.17 0.66
CA THR A 127 4.06 -1.90 -0.54
C THR A 127 2.59 -2.22 -0.30
N LEU A 128 1.70 -1.28 -0.59
CA LEU A 128 0.26 -1.55 -0.65
C LEU A 128 -0.06 -2.22 -1.99
N GLN A 129 -0.26 -3.53 -1.97
CA GLN A 129 -0.58 -4.33 -3.15
C GLN A 129 -1.80 -5.23 -2.90
N PRO A 130 -3.04 -4.72 -3.04
CA PRO A 130 -4.25 -5.52 -2.85
C PRO A 130 -4.51 -6.51 -3.99
N GLY A 131 -3.80 -6.37 -5.11
CA GLY A 131 -3.89 -7.25 -6.27
C GLY A 131 -3.37 -8.67 -6.03
N LEU A 132 -3.59 -9.53 -7.02
CA LEU A 132 -3.05 -10.89 -7.07
C LEU A 132 -1.69 -10.90 -7.78
N CYS A 133 -1.10 -12.09 -7.92
CA CYS A 133 0.14 -12.27 -8.64
C CYS A 133 0.13 -11.64 -10.04
N GLY A 134 1.20 -10.93 -10.39
CA GLY A 134 1.33 -10.27 -11.69
C GLY A 134 0.51 -8.98 -11.83
N VAL A 135 -0.17 -8.53 -10.77
CA VAL A 135 -0.97 -7.30 -10.77
C VAL A 135 -0.22 -6.20 -10.05
N GLU A 136 -0.07 -5.05 -10.72
CA GLU A 136 0.56 -3.85 -10.17
C GLU A 136 -0.13 -3.40 -8.87
N GLY A 137 0.67 -3.03 -7.87
CA GLY A 137 0.26 -2.46 -6.59
C GLY A 137 -0.09 -0.97 -6.68
N ASP A 138 -0.50 -0.40 -5.56
CA ASP A 138 -0.92 1.00 -5.47
C ASP A 138 0.29 1.93 -5.24
N TYR A 139 0.99 1.77 -4.11
CA TYR A 139 2.15 2.56 -3.74
C TYR A 139 3.10 1.85 -2.75
N ILE A 140 4.35 2.30 -2.72
CA ILE A 140 5.34 1.98 -1.68
C ILE A 140 5.34 3.08 -0.63
N HIS A 141 5.50 2.71 0.64
CA HIS A 141 5.63 3.65 1.76
C HIS A 141 6.96 3.47 2.48
N PHE A 142 7.72 4.56 2.59
CA PHE A 142 8.90 4.67 3.44
C PHE A 142 8.67 5.73 4.52
N THR A 143 9.42 5.65 5.62
CA THR A 143 9.46 6.71 6.63
C THR A 143 10.70 7.58 6.45
N PRO A 144 10.67 8.85 6.91
CA PRO A 144 11.85 9.69 6.95
C PRO A 144 13.00 9.02 7.71
N ASP A 145 12.70 8.43 8.88
CA ASP A 145 13.69 7.76 9.71
C ASP A 145 14.29 6.53 9.02
N TYR A 146 13.52 5.74 8.29
CA TYR A 146 14.10 4.64 7.49
C TYR A 146 15.08 5.17 6.45
N ILE A 147 14.79 6.29 5.79
CA ILE A 147 15.68 6.85 4.77
C ILE A 147 16.92 7.49 5.40
N THR A 148 16.78 8.20 6.52
CA THR A 148 17.85 9.04 7.07
C THR A 148 18.63 8.40 8.22
N ASN A 149 18.07 7.45 8.96
CA ASN A 149 18.64 6.90 10.19
C ASN A 149 19.03 5.43 10.04
N THR A 150 20.33 5.13 10.15
CA THR A 150 20.87 3.77 10.07
C THR A 150 20.33 2.83 11.16
N THR A 151 19.91 3.38 12.31
CA THR A 151 19.28 2.59 13.38
C THR A 151 17.91 2.06 12.96
N ALA A 152 17.11 2.89 12.27
CA ALA A 152 15.80 2.49 11.75
C ALA A 152 15.94 1.49 10.58
N GLN A 153 17.03 1.56 9.83
CA GLN A 153 17.36 0.59 8.78
C GLN A 153 17.75 -0.78 9.35
N GLY A 154 18.36 -0.82 10.53
CA GLY A 154 18.86 -2.07 11.12
C GLY A 154 19.85 -2.76 10.19
N ASN A 155 19.55 -4.01 9.81
CA ASN A 155 20.36 -4.78 8.85
C ASN A 155 19.92 -4.59 7.39
N SER A 156 18.95 -3.72 7.12
CA SER A 156 18.46 -3.49 5.75
C SER A 156 19.55 -2.90 4.86
N VAL A 157 19.53 -3.29 3.58
CA VAL A 157 20.32 -2.66 2.51
C VAL A 157 19.34 -1.82 1.67
N PRO A 158 19.30 -0.47 1.84
CA PRO A 158 18.22 0.36 1.31
C PRO A 158 17.97 0.19 -0.19
N GLU A 159 19.02 0.17 -1.00
CA GLU A 159 18.91 0.01 -2.45
C GLU A 159 18.27 -1.33 -2.86
N LYS A 160 18.53 -2.41 -2.11
CA LYS A 160 17.93 -3.73 -2.37
C LYS A 160 16.50 -3.81 -1.86
N LEU A 161 16.20 -3.13 -0.74
CA LEU A 161 14.83 -3.05 -0.25
C LEU A 161 13.96 -2.25 -1.23
N ILE A 162 14.46 -1.15 -1.79
CA ILE A 162 13.76 -0.40 -2.83
C ILE A 162 13.45 -1.30 -4.02
N VAL A 163 14.42 -2.08 -4.52
CA VAL A 163 14.18 -3.03 -5.63
C VAL A 163 13.16 -4.12 -5.25
N LYS A 164 13.21 -4.63 -4.02
CA LYS A 164 12.24 -5.60 -3.51
C LYS A 164 10.82 -5.01 -3.47
N GLU A 165 10.63 -3.83 -2.87
CA GLU A 165 9.32 -3.19 -2.81
C GLU A 165 8.85 -2.69 -4.18
N PHE A 166 9.78 -2.32 -5.06
CA PHE A 166 9.44 -2.03 -6.46
C PHE A 166 8.96 -3.27 -7.21
N ALA A 167 9.50 -4.46 -6.92
CA ALA A 167 9.02 -5.71 -7.50
C ALA A 167 7.62 -6.10 -7.00
N HIS A 168 7.31 -5.82 -5.72
CA HIS A 168 5.95 -5.88 -5.21
C HIS A 168 5.04 -4.91 -5.98
N LEU A 169 5.45 -3.64 -6.07
CA LEU A 169 4.67 -2.59 -6.71
C LEU A 169 4.43 -2.88 -8.20
N LYS A 170 5.48 -3.05 -9.00
CA LYS A 170 5.37 -3.03 -10.46
C LYS A 170 4.89 -4.35 -11.03
N TRP A 171 5.33 -5.47 -10.45
CA TRP A 171 5.15 -6.80 -11.02
C TRP A 171 4.21 -7.69 -10.19
N GLY A 172 3.69 -7.18 -9.06
CA GLY A 172 2.80 -7.95 -8.19
C GLY A 172 3.44 -9.22 -7.64
N LEU A 173 4.73 -9.14 -7.28
CA LEU A 173 5.44 -10.23 -6.62
C LEU A 173 5.19 -10.20 -5.10
N PHE A 174 5.54 -11.29 -4.42
CA PHE A 174 5.38 -11.42 -2.98
C PHE A 174 6.63 -11.99 -2.31
N ASP A 175 6.70 -11.81 -0.98
CA ASP A 175 7.78 -12.34 -0.17
C ASP A 175 7.93 -13.87 -0.31
N GLU A 176 9.17 -14.29 -0.50
CA GLU A 176 9.57 -15.69 -0.69
C GLU A 176 10.09 -16.36 0.59
N GLY A 177 10.02 -15.65 1.71
CA GLY A 177 10.17 -16.19 3.04
C GLY A 177 9.21 -15.51 4.01
N VAL A 178 9.49 -15.66 5.30
CA VAL A 178 8.65 -15.08 6.36
C VAL A 178 8.88 -13.57 6.42
N SER A 179 7.79 -12.81 6.28
CA SER A 179 7.78 -11.36 6.44
C SER A 179 7.35 -11.00 7.86
N VAL A 180 7.91 -9.93 8.45
CA VAL A 180 7.50 -9.43 9.78
C VAL A 180 6.05 -8.94 9.80
N THR A 181 5.53 -8.56 8.64
CA THR A 181 4.15 -8.11 8.45
C THR A 181 3.19 -9.28 8.16
N ASP A 182 3.72 -10.47 7.84
CA ASP A 182 2.95 -11.66 7.51
C ASP A 182 3.06 -12.71 8.63
N VAL A 183 2.20 -12.54 9.63
CA VAL A 183 2.08 -13.48 10.76
C VAL A 183 1.40 -14.80 10.40
N LYS A 184 0.85 -14.95 9.18
CA LYS A 184 0.15 -16.16 8.75
C LYS A 184 1.11 -17.17 8.11
N THR A 185 2.21 -16.71 7.50
CA THR A 185 3.21 -17.59 6.88
C THR A 185 3.96 -18.39 7.96
N PRO A 186 3.90 -19.73 7.93
CA PRO A 186 4.56 -20.54 8.94
C PRO A 186 6.08 -20.47 8.74
N VAL A 187 6.84 -20.43 9.83
CA VAL A 187 8.32 -20.37 9.75
C VAL A 187 8.94 -21.69 9.29
N LEU A 188 8.27 -22.81 9.57
CA LEU A 188 8.66 -24.16 9.17
C LEU A 188 7.47 -24.87 8.51
N TYR A 189 7.78 -25.79 7.60
CA TYR A 189 6.80 -26.67 6.98
C TYR A 189 7.34 -28.09 6.88
N LEU A 190 6.44 -29.07 6.81
CA LEU A 190 6.78 -30.50 6.83
C LEU A 190 6.84 -31.04 5.40
N VAL A 191 7.98 -31.63 5.03
CA VAL A 191 8.16 -32.35 3.75
C VAL A 191 8.77 -33.71 4.07
N ASP A 192 8.12 -34.79 3.63
CA ASP A 192 8.58 -36.18 3.83
C ASP A 192 8.99 -36.50 5.28
N GLY A 193 8.21 -35.99 6.25
CA GLY A 193 8.45 -36.22 7.68
C GLY A 193 9.58 -35.38 8.29
N SER A 194 10.21 -34.49 7.52
CA SER A 194 11.29 -33.59 7.98
C SER A 194 10.83 -32.14 7.95
N TYR A 195 11.12 -31.38 9.01
CA TYR A 195 10.83 -29.94 9.05
C TYR A 195 11.84 -29.17 8.20
N LYS A 196 11.34 -28.35 7.28
CA LYS A 196 12.11 -27.44 6.43
C LYS A 196 11.72 -25.98 6.72
N PRO A 197 12.67 -25.02 6.68
CA PRO A 197 12.36 -23.61 6.86
C PRO A 197 11.67 -23.02 5.63
N THR A 198 10.65 -22.18 5.85
CA THR A 198 9.94 -21.45 4.79
C THR A 198 10.85 -20.35 4.23
N ARG A 199 11.63 -20.71 3.21
CA ARG A 199 12.55 -19.82 2.50
C ARG A 199 12.73 -20.27 1.06
N ASN A 200 13.14 -19.32 0.23
CA ASN A 200 13.59 -19.59 -1.12
C ASN A 200 15.13 -19.55 -1.21
N THR A 201 15.73 -20.71 -0.96
CA THR A 201 17.16 -21.00 -1.08
C THR A 201 17.32 -22.43 -1.60
N ASP A 202 18.43 -22.72 -2.25
CA ASP A 202 18.82 -24.08 -2.66
C ASP A 202 18.70 -25.10 -1.49
N PRO A 203 18.13 -26.30 -1.72
CA PRO A 203 17.95 -27.33 -0.70
C PRO A 203 19.25 -27.90 -0.07
N GLU A 204 20.44 -27.67 -0.63
CA GLU A 204 21.65 -28.39 -0.19
C GLU A 204 22.72 -27.59 0.56
N ILE A 205 22.55 -26.29 0.84
CA ILE A 205 23.57 -25.55 1.59
C ILE A 205 23.48 -25.94 3.09
N PRO A 206 24.49 -26.60 3.68
CA PRO A 206 24.48 -26.96 5.09
C PRO A 206 24.80 -25.71 5.91
N CYS A 207 23.79 -24.87 6.11
CA CYS A 207 23.90 -23.74 7.01
C CYS A 207 23.94 -24.26 8.46
N SER A 208 24.87 -23.77 9.26
CA SER A 208 24.82 -23.89 10.72
C SER A 208 23.57 -23.15 11.21
N GLU A 209 22.44 -23.85 11.30
CA GLU A 209 21.19 -23.27 11.77
C GLU A 209 21.22 -23.16 13.30
N ALA A 210 21.53 -21.97 13.81
CA ALA A 210 21.33 -21.67 15.22
C ALA A 210 19.92 -21.12 15.41
N PRO A 211 18.99 -21.84 16.07
CA PRO A 211 17.70 -21.28 16.42
C PRO A 211 17.90 -20.14 17.44
N ILE A 212 17.62 -18.91 17.04
CA ILE A 212 17.53 -17.81 17.99
C ILE A 212 16.19 -17.95 18.71
N LYS A 213 16.22 -18.36 19.98
CA LYS A 213 15.08 -18.29 20.88
C LYS A 213 14.91 -16.86 21.39
N THR A 214 14.41 -15.97 20.55
CA THR A 214 13.77 -14.74 21.06
C THR A 214 12.32 -15.09 21.38
N SER A 215 11.83 -14.58 22.50
CA SER A 215 10.56 -14.97 23.10
C SER A 215 9.43 -14.96 22.07
N LYS A 216 8.88 -16.15 21.82
CA LYS A 216 7.66 -16.47 21.05
C LYS A 216 7.81 -16.87 19.57
N TYR A 217 8.94 -16.66 18.90
CA TYR A 217 9.15 -17.11 17.50
C TYR A 217 10.60 -17.58 17.26
N CYS A 218 10.78 -18.80 16.74
CA CYS A 218 12.08 -19.26 16.27
C CYS A 218 12.33 -18.65 14.89
N HIS A 219 13.22 -17.66 14.78
CA HIS A 219 13.69 -17.17 13.48
C HIS A 219 14.99 -17.88 13.11
N PHE A 220 15.06 -18.42 11.89
CA PHE A 220 16.28 -18.96 11.31
C PHE A 220 17.02 -17.82 10.60
N LEU A 221 18.13 -17.35 11.18
CA LEU A 221 19.07 -16.48 10.48
C LEU A 221 20.12 -17.35 9.79
N PRO A 222 20.25 -17.30 8.46
CA PRO A 222 21.30 -18.02 7.77
C PRO A 222 22.67 -17.42 8.13
N MET A 223 23.57 -18.23 8.71
CA MET A 223 24.95 -17.83 9.01
C MET A 223 25.95 -18.12 7.86
N CYS A 224 25.46 -18.33 6.63
CA CYS A 224 26.29 -18.79 5.50
C CYS A 224 26.01 -18.05 4.19
N THR A 225 26.90 -18.24 3.22
CA THR A 225 26.91 -17.58 1.90
C THR A 225 25.80 -18.09 0.98
N LEU A 226 24.61 -17.49 1.06
CA LEU A 226 23.45 -17.78 0.21
C LEU A 226 23.54 -17.10 -1.18
N SER A 227 24.60 -17.30 -1.97
CA SER A 227 24.71 -16.63 -3.29
C SER A 227 23.59 -16.95 -4.29
N THR A 228 22.76 -17.95 -4.02
CA THR A 228 21.65 -18.42 -4.87
C THR A 228 20.26 -18.04 -4.36
N ALA A 229 20.15 -17.26 -3.26
CA ALA A 229 18.84 -16.86 -2.73
C ALA A 229 18.25 -15.65 -3.46
N SER A 230 16.96 -15.41 -3.25
CA SER A 230 16.19 -14.35 -3.90
C SER A 230 16.20 -13.04 -3.11
N LEU A 231 16.16 -11.91 -3.83
CA LEU A 231 15.86 -10.59 -3.26
C LEU A 231 14.53 -10.55 -2.49
N LEU A 232 13.53 -11.36 -2.89
CA LEU A 232 12.24 -11.46 -2.19
C LEU A 232 12.31 -12.25 -0.87
N TYR A 233 13.45 -12.88 -0.56
CA TYR A 233 13.68 -13.56 0.71
C TYR A 233 14.67 -12.80 1.59
N ALA A 234 15.88 -12.52 1.08
CA ALA A 234 17.01 -12.07 1.91
C ALA A 234 17.72 -10.84 1.34
N SER A 235 16.97 -9.82 0.92
CA SER A 235 17.52 -8.55 0.40
C SER A 235 18.49 -7.84 1.36
N HIS A 236 18.44 -8.13 2.67
CA HIS A 236 19.38 -7.59 3.67
C HIS A 236 20.81 -8.17 3.56
N LEU A 237 21.00 -9.26 2.81
CA LEU A 237 22.31 -9.88 2.65
C LEU A 237 23.05 -9.28 1.43
N SER A 238 24.27 -8.82 1.64
CA SER A 238 25.08 -8.12 0.62
C SER A 238 25.38 -8.96 -0.63
N MET A 239 25.48 -10.28 -0.50
CA MET A 239 25.73 -11.21 -1.61
C MET A 239 24.52 -11.49 -2.53
N ILE A 240 23.31 -11.13 -2.12
CA ILE A 240 22.08 -11.40 -2.90
C ILE A 240 21.89 -10.32 -3.95
N THR A 241 21.94 -10.67 -5.22
CA THR A 241 21.88 -9.70 -6.33
C THR A 241 20.78 -9.97 -7.35
N LYS A 242 20.06 -11.10 -7.25
CA LYS A 242 19.10 -11.56 -8.25
C LYS A 242 17.77 -11.97 -7.61
N PHE A 243 16.72 -11.95 -8.43
CA PHE A 243 15.49 -12.69 -8.14
C PHE A 243 15.69 -14.17 -8.42
N CYS A 244 14.88 -15.03 -7.82
CA CYS A 244 14.92 -16.45 -8.15
C CYS A 244 14.36 -16.71 -9.57
N SER A 245 14.87 -17.77 -10.17
CA SER A 245 14.38 -18.35 -11.42
C SER A 245 13.79 -19.73 -11.17
N GLU A 246 13.30 -20.38 -12.22
CA GLU A 246 12.84 -21.77 -12.14
C GLU A 246 13.91 -22.76 -11.62
N GLU A 247 15.20 -22.43 -11.79
CA GLU A 247 16.32 -23.31 -11.41
C GLU A 247 16.59 -23.35 -9.90
N ASN A 248 16.36 -22.23 -9.20
CA ASN A 248 16.71 -22.07 -7.78
C ASN A 248 15.50 -21.76 -6.87
N HIS A 249 14.28 -21.85 -7.42
CA HIS A 249 13.06 -21.54 -6.70
C HIS A 249 12.46 -22.77 -5.98
N ASN A 250 12.26 -22.65 -4.67
CA ASN A 250 11.64 -23.64 -3.81
C ASN A 250 10.11 -23.55 -3.88
N ARG A 251 9.51 -24.33 -4.77
CA ARG A 251 8.05 -24.39 -5.02
C ARG A 251 7.24 -25.00 -3.86
N ASP A 252 7.90 -25.75 -2.97
CA ASP A 252 7.23 -26.45 -1.86
C ASP A 252 7.02 -25.56 -0.64
N ALA A 253 7.77 -24.45 -0.53
CA ALA A 253 7.65 -23.55 0.62
C ALA A 253 6.27 -22.89 0.65
N PRO A 254 5.57 -22.85 1.80
CA PRO A 254 4.28 -22.19 1.93
C PRO A 254 4.45 -20.66 2.10
N ASN A 255 5.32 -20.03 1.32
CA ASN A 255 5.48 -18.57 1.30
C ASN A 255 4.36 -17.91 0.48
N ARG A 256 4.24 -16.58 0.60
CA ARG A 256 3.16 -15.83 -0.04
C ARG A 256 3.26 -15.84 -1.57
N GLN A 257 4.50 -15.81 -2.11
CA GLN A 257 4.76 -15.97 -3.55
C GLN A 257 4.14 -17.27 -4.08
N ASN A 258 4.44 -18.42 -3.47
CA ASN A 258 3.92 -19.70 -3.93
C ASN A 258 2.41 -19.80 -3.81
N GLN A 259 1.84 -19.29 -2.70
CA GLN A 259 0.40 -19.33 -2.46
C GLN A 259 -0.38 -18.48 -3.48
N LEU A 260 0.12 -17.29 -3.84
CA LEU A 260 -0.60 -16.35 -4.71
C LEU A 260 -0.22 -16.48 -6.19
N CYS A 261 1.02 -16.88 -6.49
CA CYS A 261 1.55 -17.09 -7.83
C CYS A 261 1.57 -18.56 -8.26
N LYS A 262 0.80 -19.44 -7.59
CA LYS A 262 0.67 -20.86 -7.95
C LYS A 262 2.02 -21.59 -8.05
N GLY A 263 2.96 -21.26 -7.17
CA GLY A 263 4.31 -21.84 -7.14
C GLY A 263 5.23 -21.37 -8.28
N GLN A 264 4.92 -20.27 -8.95
CA GLN A 264 5.83 -19.65 -9.91
C GLN A 264 6.90 -18.82 -9.20
N SER A 265 8.15 -18.97 -9.65
CA SER A 265 9.26 -18.11 -9.26
C SER A 265 9.02 -16.66 -9.65
N ALA A 266 9.76 -15.76 -9.01
CA ALA A 266 9.77 -14.35 -9.38
C ALA A 266 10.04 -14.14 -10.87
N TRP A 267 11.03 -14.85 -11.44
CA TRP A 267 11.36 -14.72 -12.86
C TRP A 267 10.27 -15.24 -13.79
N GLU A 268 9.63 -16.36 -13.47
CA GLU A 268 8.52 -16.89 -14.28
C GLU A 268 7.35 -15.90 -14.35
N VAL A 269 7.04 -15.22 -13.25
CA VAL A 269 6.02 -14.17 -13.23
C VAL A 269 6.47 -12.98 -14.06
N MET A 270 7.68 -12.45 -13.81
CA MET A 270 8.22 -11.29 -14.54
C MET A 270 8.27 -11.53 -16.06
N ALA A 271 8.77 -12.68 -16.51
CA ALA A 271 8.88 -13.03 -17.92
C ALA A 271 7.53 -13.11 -18.65
N SER A 272 6.41 -13.22 -17.91
CA SER A 272 5.06 -13.19 -18.48
C SER A 272 4.48 -11.77 -18.63
N LEU A 273 5.14 -10.76 -18.05
CA LEU A 273 4.67 -9.38 -18.06
C LEU A 273 5.14 -8.62 -19.32
N PRO A 274 4.38 -7.62 -19.78
CA PRO A 274 4.75 -6.80 -20.93
C PRO A 274 6.13 -6.15 -20.81
N ASP A 275 6.53 -5.76 -19.59
CA ASP A 275 7.81 -5.10 -19.28
C ASP A 275 9.05 -5.95 -19.68
N PHE A 276 8.86 -7.27 -19.88
CA PHE A 276 9.90 -8.25 -20.22
C PHE A 276 9.65 -8.96 -21.56
N ALA A 277 8.72 -8.46 -22.38
CA ALA A 277 8.43 -9.04 -23.68
C ALA A 277 9.66 -8.97 -24.62
N THR A 278 10.00 -10.11 -25.24
CA THR A 278 11.29 -10.35 -25.93
C THR A 278 11.49 -9.53 -27.21
N ASP A 279 10.42 -8.94 -27.75
CA ASP A 279 10.42 -8.27 -29.06
C ASP A 279 10.88 -6.80 -29.02
N TYR A 280 11.08 -6.20 -27.83
CA TYR A 280 11.41 -4.78 -27.72
C TYR A 280 12.93 -4.48 -27.76
N TYR A 281 13.76 -5.43 -27.32
CA TYR A 281 15.19 -5.19 -27.10
C TYR A 281 16.05 -5.69 -28.26
N THR A 282 16.15 -4.91 -29.34
CA THR A 282 17.13 -5.23 -30.39
C THR A 282 18.54 -5.35 -29.79
N ALA A 283 19.35 -6.28 -30.29
CA ALA A 283 20.72 -6.54 -29.80
C ALA A 283 21.65 -5.30 -29.82
N ARG A 284 21.21 -4.18 -30.39
CA ARG A 284 21.91 -2.89 -30.47
C ARG A 284 21.72 -2.01 -29.22
N SER A 285 20.64 -2.17 -28.44
CA SER A 285 20.40 -1.39 -27.20
C SER A 285 21.16 -1.91 -25.97
N ARG A 286 21.63 -3.18 -25.99
CA ARG A 286 22.39 -3.78 -24.88
C ARG A 286 23.83 -3.26 -24.72
N ALA A 287 24.39 -2.58 -25.71
CA ALA A 287 25.73 -2.00 -25.62
C ALA A 287 25.74 -0.55 -25.07
N GLU A 288 24.61 0.17 -25.13
CA GLU A 288 24.48 1.56 -24.66
C GLU A 288 23.91 1.66 -23.23
N ILE A 289 23.26 0.61 -22.71
CA ILE A 289 22.79 0.53 -21.32
C ILE A 289 23.95 0.61 -20.30
N SER A 290 25.18 0.32 -20.72
CA SER A 290 26.38 0.36 -19.89
C SER A 290 26.84 1.78 -19.49
N THR A 291 26.27 2.86 -20.04
CA THR A 291 26.74 4.24 -19.74
C THR A 291 25.78 5.11 -18.95
N SER A 292 24.54 4.70 -18.67
CA SER A 292 23.61 5.52 -17.87
C SER A 292 22.48 4.72 -17.20
N SER A 293 22.81 3.80 -16.29
CA SER A 293 21.83 3.23 -15.34
C SER A 293 21.40 4.23 -14.26
N SER A 294 22.08 5.37 -14.15
CA SER A 294 21.76 6.42 -13.19
C SER A 294 20.50 7.19 -13.63
N PRO A 295 19.45 7.24 -12.79
CA PRO A 295 18.26 8.01 -13.07
C PRO A 295 18.55 9.51 -13.08
N THR A 296 17.83 10.22 -13.94
CA THR A 296 17.73 11.68 -13.86
C THR A 296 16.75 12.07 -12.75
N PHE A 297 17.12 13.07 -11.94
CA PHE A 297 16.28 13.55 -10.84
C PHE A 297 15.76 14.95 -11.10
N ARG A 298 14.48 15.15 -10.82
CA ARG A 298 13.85 16.47 -10.69
C ARG A 298 13.31 16.62 -9.28
N VAL A 299 13.58 17.77 -8.66
CA VAL A 299 13.01 18.10 -7.36
C VAL A 299 12.01 19.22 -7.58
N MET A 300 10.77 18.98 -7.18
CA MET A 300 9.66 19.90 -7.33
C MET A 300 9.05 20.24 -5.99
N GLN A 301 8.58 21.45 -5.81
CA GLN A 301 7.87 21.87 -4.60
C GLN A 301 6.40 22.13 -4.90
N GLU A 302 5.52 21.62 -4.04
CA GLU A 302 4.10 21.98 -4.08
C GLU A 302 3.94 23.50 -3.95
N PRO A 303 3.01 24.13 -4.70
CA PRO A 303 2.71 25.53 -4.50
C PRO A 303 2.20 25.79 -3.07
N GLY A 304 2.76 26.81 -2.42
CA GLY A 304 2.22 27.36 -1.19
C GLY A 304 0.78 27.82 -1.39
N ALA A 305 -0.01 27.82 -0.30
CA ALA A 305 -1.22 28.62 -0.31
C ALA A 305 -0.79 30.09 -0.58
N TYR A 306 -1.45 30.76 -1.52
CA TYR A 306 -1.18 32.15 -1.84
C TYR A 306 -1.58 33.01 -0.62
N GLU A 307 -0.65 33.25 0.29
CA GLU A 307 -0.76 34.37 1.23
C GLU A 307 -0.44 35.64 0.44
N ASP A 308 -1.51 36.36 0.09
CA ASP A 308 -1.44 37.70 -0.48
C ASP A 308 -0.90 38.66 0.59
N ASP A 309 0.41 38.80 0.64
CA ASP A 309 1.16 39.69 1.53
C ASP A 309 1.08 41.16 1.07
N THR A 310 -0.14 41.65 0.84
CA THR A 310 -0.39 43.08 0.64
C THR A 310 -1.67 43.55 1.32
N LEU A 311 -1.63 43.69 2.66
CA LEU A 311 -2.35 44.74 3.39
C LEU A 311 -1.87 44.79 4.85
N GLU A 312 -0.86 45.63 5.10
CA GLU A 312 -0.55 46.12 6.44
C GLU A 312 -1.76 46.87 7.02
N THR A 313 -2.25 46.45 8.18
CA THR A 313 -2.75 47.38 9.20
C THR A 313 -2.24 46.94 10.56
N ASN A 314 -1.33 47.76 11.10
CA ASN A 314 -0.86 47.74 12.48
C ASN A 314 -2.00 48.08 13.46
N LEU A 315 -2.11 47.31 14.55
CA LEU A 315 -2.25 47.72 15.97
C LEU A 315 -3.18 46.77 16.75
N GLY A 316 -2.63 46.13 17.78
CA GLY A 316 -3.41 45.62 18.90
C GLY A 316 -2.94 44.28 19.45
N ASP A 317 -1.99 44.34 20.37
CA ASP A 317 -1.83 43.51 21.58
C ASP A 317 -2.20 42.01 21.58
N VAL A 318 -1.17 41.25 21.95
CA VAL A 318 -1.12 39.85 22.41
C VAL A 318 -2.37 39.37 23.15
N GLU A 319 -3.02 38.34 22.61
CA GLU A 319 -3.50 37.19 23.38
C GLU A 319 -3.13 35.90 22.63
N GLU A 320 -2.45 34.99 23.33
CA GLU A 320 -2.23 33.61 22.90
C GLU A 320 -3.58 32.90 22.75
N GLU A 321 -4.04 32.65 21.52
CA GLU A 321 -5.18 31.76 21.32
C GLU A 321 -4.72 30.30 21.25
N THR A 322 -5.20 29.54 22.23
CA THR A 322 -5.03 28.09 22.39
C THR A 322 -5.51 27.27 21.18
N PRO A 323 -4.90 26.12 20.88
CA PRO A 323 -5.34 25.22 19.83
C PRO A 323 -6.54 24.39 20.32
N ASN A 324 -7.77 24.86 20.13
CA ASN A 324 -8.98 24.05 20.33
C ASN A 324 -10.12 24.54 19.43
N SER A 325 -9.96 24.36 18.11
CA SER A 325 -11.13 24.29 17.22
C SER A 325 -11.66 22.86 17.23
N ILE A 326 -12.79 22.67 17.92
CA ILE A 326 -13.50 21.38 17.99
C ILE A 326 -14.10 21.08 16.62
N VAL A 327 -13.58 20.06 15.93
CA VAL A 327 -14.13 19.58 14.66
C VAL A 327 -15.22 18.54 14.92
N CYS A 328 -16.48 18.88 14.66
CA CYS A 328 -17.60 17.95 14.74
C CYS A 328 -17.60 16.97 13.55
N PRO A 329 -17.78 15.65 13.77
CA PRO A 329 -17.93 14.69 12.67
C PRO A 329 -19.25 14.95 11.92
N GLN A 330 -19.16 15.24 10.62
CA GLN A 330 -20.34 15.52 9.79
C GLN A 330 -21.12 14.25 9.41
N ASP A 331 -20.46 13.09 9.43
CA ASP A 331 -20.97 11.78 9.02
C ASP A 331 -20.77 10.72 10.12
N VAL A 332 -21.80 9.91 10.38
CA VAL A 332 -21.76 8.78 11.34
C VAL A 332 -22.14 7.48 10.65
N VAL A 333 -21.28 6.46 10.78
CA VAL A 333 -21.45 5.13 10.17
C VAL A 333 -21.44 4.05 11.26
N CYS A 334 -22.47 3.21 11.28
CA CYS A 334 -22.50 2.00 12.12
C CYS A 334 -22.43 0.78 11.22
N ILE A 335 -21.45 -0.09 11.45
CA ILE A 335 -21.25 -1.32 10.69
C ILE A 335 -21.78 -2.48 11.52
N ALA A 336 -22.80 -3.17 11.02
CA ALA A 336 -23.44 -4.30 11.66
C ALA A 336 -23.05 -5.61 10.95
N LEU A 337 -22.35 -6.48 11.68
CA LEU A 337 -21.78 -7.72 11.18
C LEU A 337 -22.53 -8.95 11.69
N ASP A 338 -23.04 -9.75 10.77
CA ASP A 338 -23.64 -11.02 11.10
C ASP A 338 -22.57 -12.05 11.48
N VAL A 339 -22.72 -12.64 12.68
CA VAL A 339 -21.86 -13.71 13.20
C VAL A 339 -22.66 -14.97 13.53
N SER A 340 -23.81 -15.14 12.87
CA SER A 340 -24.68 -16.31 12.97
C SER A 340 -23.98 -17.63 12.59
N GLY A 341 -24.65 -18.74 12.85
CA GLY A 341 -24.07 -20.07 12.63
C GLY A 341 -23.67 -20.31 11.16
N SER A 342 -24.47 -19.80 10.21
CA SER A 342 -24.24 -19.90 8.78
C SER A 342 -22.99 -19.13 8.31
N MET A 343 -22.65 -18.04 9.01
CA MET A 343 -21.45 -17.23 8.76
C MET A 343 -20.14 -17.93 9.16
N ARG A 344 -20.19 -19.02 9.94
CA ARG A 344 -19.00 -19.77 10.38
C ARG A 344 -18.39 -20.66 9.30
N THR A 345 -19.09 -20.86 8.19
CA THR A 345 -18.63 -21.69 7.07
C THR A 345 -17.81 -20.87 6.07
N GLN A 346 -16.93 -21.52 5.29
CA GLN A 346 -16.18 -20.91 4.17
C GLN A 346 -15.38 -19.63 4.51
N SER A 347 -14.95 -19.48 5.77
CA SER A 347 -14.23 -18.30 6.27
C SER A 347 -14.97 -16.97 6.02
N ARG A 348 -16.30 -16.98 5.95
CA ARG A 348 -17.12 -15.78 5.63
C ARG A 348 -16.93 -14.66 6.65
N VAL A 349 -16.93 -14.98 7.96
CA VAL A 349 -16.61 -14.00 9.02
C VAL A 349 -15.24 -13.36 8.83
N THR A 350 -14.22 -14.15 8.43
CA THR A 350 -12.86 -13.63 8.19
C THR A 350 -12.85 -12.68 6.99
N LYS A 351 -13.47 -13.05 5.87
CA LYS A 351 -13.55 -12.20 4.67
C LYS A 351 -14.29 -10.89 4.93
N ILE A 352 -15.39 -10.95 5.69
CA ILE A 352 -16.16 -9.77 6.06
C ILE A 352 -15.38 -8.88 7.04
N SER A 353 -14.64 -9.46 7.98
CA SER A 353 -13.78 -8.69 8.88
C SER A 353 -12.66 -7.97 8.12
N GLU A 354 -12.05 -8.64 7.14
CA GLU A 354 -11.02 -8.05 6.26
C GLU A 354 -11.63 -6.93 5.40
N ALA A 355 -12.79 -7.16 4.77
CA ALA A 355 -13.47 -6.14 3.98
C ALA A 355 -13.91 -4.92 4.80
N VAL A 356 -14.36 -5.13 6.05
CA VAL A 356 -14.71 -4.03 6.97
C VAL A 356 -13.48 -3.27 7.40
N SER A 357 -12.36 -3.95 7.66
CA SER A 357 -11.08 -3.31 7.96
C SER A 357 -10.66 -2.41 6.80
N THR A 358 -10.66 -2.93 5.57
CA THR A 358 -10.38 -2.16 4.35
C THR A 358 -11.35 -0.99 4.19
N TYR A 359 -12.66 -1.21 4.35
CA TYR A 359 -13.66 -0.15 4.26
C TYR A 359 -13.44 0.99 5.26
N VAL A 360 -13.17 0.65 6.52
CA VAL A 360 -12.92 1.63 7.59
C VAL A 360 -11.64 2.42 7.35
N HIS A 361 -10.60 1.79 6.81
CA HIS A 361 -9.29 2.42 6.63
C HIS A 361 -9.15 3.18 5.30
N GLU A 362 -9.81 2.73 4.24
CA GLU A 362 -9.57 3.25 2.89
C GLU A 362 -10.72 4.10 2.35
N TYR A 363 -11.96 3.82 2.77
CA TYR A 363 -13.16 4.43 2.16
C TYR A 363 -13.88 5.41 3.08
N LEU A 364 -13.72 5.28 4.40
CA LEU A 364 -14.28 6.26 5.34
C LEU A 364 -13.45 7.54 5.30
N ARG A 365 -14.14 8.67 5.11
CA ARG A 365 -13.51 9.99 5.06
C ARG A 365 -12.95 10.35 6.42
N ASN A 366 -11.80 11.01 6.42
CA ASN A 366 -11.23 11.65 7.61
C ASN A 366 -12.27 12.57 8.28
N GLY A 367 -12.49 12.41 9.59
CA GLY A 367 -13.54 13.08 10.35
C GLY A 367 -14.88 12.33 10.43
N THR A 368 -15.04 11.15 9.83
CA THR A 368 -16.25 10.31 9.98
C THR A 368 -16.23 9.57 11.31
N ALA A 369 -17.34 9.50 12.04
CA ALA A 369 -17.42 8.64 13.22
C ALA A 369 -17.92 7.24 12.84
N ALA A 370 -17.16 6.19 13.18
CA ALA A 370 -17.49 4.81 12.88
C ALA A 370 -17.61 3.94 14.14
N GLY A 371 -18.61 3.05 14.17
CA GLY A 371 -18.77 2.04 15.22
C GLY A 371 -19.07 0.68 14.61
N VAL A 372 -18.62 -0.40 15.26
CA VAL A 372 -18.82 -1.77 14.77
C VAL A 372 -19.60 -2.57 15.80
N VAL A 373 -20.69 -3.18 15.36
CA VAL A 373 -21.52 -4.09 16.15
C VAL A 373 -21.56 -5.44 15.46
N THR A 374 -21.49 -6.52 16.23
CA THR A 374 -21.74 -7.87 15.74
C THR A 374 -23.12 -8.31 16.22
N PHE A 375 -23.80 -9.18 15.48
CA PHE A 375 -25.09 -9.70 15.92
C PHE A 375 -25.28 -11.17 15.54
N ASN A 376 -26.01 -11.87 16.40
CA ASN A 376 -26.65 -13.15 16.12
C ASN A 376 -28.12 -13.07 16.58
N HIS A 377 -28.45 -13.54 17.77
CA HIS A 377 -29.72 -13.31 18.46
C HIS A 377 -29.75 -11.99 19.24
N VAL A 378 -28.58 -11.42 19.60
CA VAL A 378 -28.45 -10.13 20.28
C VAL A 378 -27.30 -9.34 19.64
N ALA A 379 -27.47 -8.03 19.48
CA ALA A 379 -26.40 -7.15 19.03
C ALA A 379 -25.39 -6.88 20.15
N THR A 380 -24.10 -7.08 19.86
CA THR A 380 -22.98 -6.83 20.77
C THR A 380 -22.06 -5.80 20.16
N THR A 381 -21.69 -4.78 20.93
CA THR A 381 -20.74 -3.76 20.47
C THR A 381 -19.34 -4.35 20.43
N LEU A 382 -18.77 -4.46 19.22
CA LEU A 382 -17.40 -4.90 19.00
C LEU A 382 -16.43 -3.73 19.13
N ALA A 383 -16.81 -2.57 18.58
CA ALA A 383 -16.08 -1.31 18.72
C ALA A 383 -17.08 -0.16 18.91
N GLY A 384 -16.93 0.57 20.01
CA GLY A 384 -17.70 1.80 20.24
C GLY A 384 -17.38 2.87 19.20
N MET A 385 -18.23 3.89 19.11
CA MET A 385 -18.11 4.97 18.13
C MET A 385 -16.77 5.71 18.28
N ARG A 386 -16.00 5.79 17.20
CA ARG A 386 -14.70 6.49 17.14
C ARG A 386 -14.63 7.36 15.89
N VAL A 387 -14.07 8.55 16.02
CA VAL A 387 -13.78 9.41 14.86
C VAL A 387 -12.57 8.84 14.14
N ILE A 388 -12.70 8.62 12.83
CA ILE A 388 -11.62 8.22 11.95
C ILE A 388 -10.78 9.47 11.69
N THR A 389 -9.57 9.55 12.25
CA THR A 389 -8.63 10.65 12.04
C THR A 389 -7.30 10.16 11.49
N ASN A 390 -6.70 10.92 10.58
CA ASN A 390 -5.36 10.64 10.05
C ASN A 390 -4.21 11.11 10.99
N GLU A 391 -4.52 11.80 12.09
CA GLU A 391 -3.56 12.24 13.13
C GLU A 391 -4.18 12.04 14.53
N GLN A 392 -3.36 11.79 15.56
CA GLN A 392 -3.81 11.67 16.94
C GLN A 392 -4.26 13.02 17.50
N MET A 393 -5.57 13.17 17.78
CA MET A 393 -6.11 13.88 18.95
C MET A 393 -7.52 13.33 19.23
N ILE A 394 -7.65 12.46 20.25
CA ILE A 394 -8.97 12.08 20.78
C ILE A 394 -9.30 13.05 21.92
N GLN A 395 -10.15 14.03 21.63
CA GLN A 395 -11.09 14.53 22.63
C GLN A 395 -12.44 13.89 22.33
N LEU A 396 -12.89 13.03 23.24
CA LEU A 396 -14.29 12.63 23.32
C LEU A 396 -15.10 13.89 23.62
N TYR A 397 -16.21 14.16 22.93
CA TYR A 397 -17.44 14.63 23.58
C TYR A 397 -18.68 14.70 22.68
N SER A 398 -19.79 14.84 23.40
CA SER A 398 -21.21 14.75 23.10
C SER A 398 -21.83 16.02 22.52
N GLY A 399 -22.85 15.83 21.66
CA GLY A 399 -23.97 16.78 21.53
C GLY A 399 -24.00 17.58 20.24
N SER A 400 -24.99 17.25 19.37
CA SER A 400 -25.62 18.06 18.29
C SER A 400 -24.69 18.73 17.27
N SER A 401 -24.73 18.48 15.95
CA SER A 401 -25.83 18.13 15.02
C SER A 401 -25.26 17.22 13.91
N ILE A 402 -25.70 15.95 13.85
CA ILE A 402 -25.18 14.95 12.90
C ILE A 402 -26.01 15.03 11.60
N SER A 403 -25.35 15.36 10.49
CA SER A 403 -26.05 15.59 9.21
C SER A 403 -26.49 14.29 8.52
N LYS A 404 -25.74 13.20 8.69
CA LYS A 404 -26.03 11.89 8.08
C LYS A 404 -25.69 10.73 9.01
N LYS A 405 -26.66 9.84 9.21
CA LYS A 405 -26.49 8.59 9.96
C LYS A 405 -26.71 7.42 9.02
N ARG A 406 -25.72 6.54 8.89
CA ARG A 406 -25.77 5.37 8.01
C ARG A 406 -25.52 4.08 8.79
N ILE A 407 -26.29 3.05 8.50
CA ILE A 407 -26.03 1.68 8.96
C ILE A 407 -25.65 0.84 7.75
N LEU A 408 -24.48 0.21 7.79
CA LEU A 408 -24.07 -0.80 6.82
C LEU A 408 -24.30 -2.18 7.43
N LEU A 409 -25.25 -2.93 6.90
CA LEU A 409 -25.60 -4.27 7.37
C LEU A 409 -24.99 -5.33 6.45
N LEU A 410 -24.19 -6.24 7.01
CA LEU A 410 -23.55 -7.34 6.29
C LEU A 410 -24.05 -8.67 6.87
N SER A 411 -24.82 -9.43 6.08
CA SER A 411 -25.46 -10.69 6.51
C SER A 411 -25.62 -11.65 5.35
N ASP A 412 -25.71 -12.96 5.62
CA ASP A 412 -26.10 -13.95 4.61
C ASP A 412 -27.62 -14.19 4.54
N GLY A 413 -28.39 -13.52 5.41
CA GLY A 413 -29.85 -13.49 5.38
C GLY A 413 -30.54 -14.81 5.74
N GLN A 414 -29.80 -15.81 6.23
CA GLN A 414 -30.37 -17.15 6.48
C GLN A 414 -31.00 -17.31 7.86
N ASP A 415 -30.52 -16.58 8.87
CA ASP A 415 -31.04 -16.65 10.24
C ASP A 415 -32.03 -15.50 10.53
N ALA A 416 -33.32 -15.77 10.30
CA ALA A 416 -34.40 -14.81 10.55
C ALA A 416 -35.02 -15.02 11.93
N SER A 417 -34.59 -14.22 12.92
CA SER A 417 -35.34 -14.04 14.17
C SER A 417 -35.47 -12.56 14.54
N ALA A 418 -36.14 -11.76 13.72
CA ALA A 418 -36.45 -10.37 14.12
C ALA A 418 -37.77 -9.83 13.57
N LYS A 419 -38.45 -9.07 14.43
CA LYS A 419 -39.71 -8.36 14.19
C LYS A 419 -39.55 -7.30 13.09
N ASN A 420 -40.64 -7.05 12.36
CA ASN A 420 -40.70 -6.05 11.30
C ASN A 420 -40.30 -4.65 11.80
N ILE A 421 -39.17 -4.14 11.33
CA ILE A 421 -38.58 -2.84 11.72
C ILE A 421 -39.08 -1.67 10.85
N LEU A 422 -39.77 -1.95 9.74
CA LEU A 422 -40.34 -0.93 8.84
C LEU A 422 -41.15 0.17 9.55
N PRO A 423 -41.89 -0.10 10.65
CA PRO A 423 -42.64 0.95 11.36
C PRO A 423 -41.74 1.96 12.12
N VAL A 424 -40.48 1.63 12.39
CA VAL A 424 -39.58 2.43 13.25
C VAL A 424 -38.59 3.27 12.43
N LEU A 425 -38.30 2.86 11.19
CA LEU A 425 -37.32 3.52 10.31
C LEU A 425 -37.63 5.00 9.98
N PRO A 426 -38.88 5.42 9.72
CA PRO A 426 -39.17 6.80 9.32
C PRO A 426 -38.81 7.84 10.40
N ASN A 427 -38.78 7.43 11.67
CA ASN A 427 -38.59 8.34 12.80
C ASN A 427 -37.11 8.55 13.18
N LEU A 428 -36.17 7.84 12.55
CA LEU A 428 -34.78 7.79 13.01
C LEU A 428 -33.80 8.66 12.20
N ASN A 429 -34.19 9.18 11.03
CA ASN A 429 -33.28 9.88 10.10
C ASN A 429 -31.96 9.11 9.85
N ILE A 430 -32.09 7.79 9.58
CA ILE A 430 -30.99 6.86 9.32
C ILE A 430 -31.18 6.24 7.94
N THR A 431 -30.10 6.14 7.17
CA THR A 431 -30.04 5.34 5.93
C THR A 431 -29.50 3.95 6.27
N ILE A 432 -30.13 2.89 5.76
CA ILE A 432 -29.65 1.50 5.94
C ILE A 432 -29.27 0.93 4.58
N ASP A 433 -28.00 0.57 4.43
CA ASP A 433 -27.46 -0.13 3.27
C ASP A 433 -27.20 -1.58 3.68
N ALA A 434 -27.92 -2.52 3.06
CA ALA A 434 -27.77 -3.95 3.35
C ALA A 434 -27.03 -4.65 2.21
N ILE A 435 -25.94 -5.33 2.55
CA ILE A 435 -25.16 -6.19 1.66
C ILE A 435 -25.42 -7.64 2.09
N LEU A 436 -26.07 -8.38 1.20
CA LEU A 436 -26.39 -9.79 1.40
C LEU A 436 -25.31 -10.67 0.78
N TYR A 437 -24.71 -11.54 1.59
CA TYR A 437 -23.69 -12.50 1.19
C TYR A 437 -24.37 -13.80 0.72
N GLY A 438 -24.31 -14.09 -0.59
CA GLY A 438 -24.89 -15.28 -1.22
C GLY A 438 -24.03 -16.53 -1.12
#